data_AF-A7HE68-F1
#
_entry.id   AF-A7HE68-F1
#
_cell.length_a   1.000
_cell.length_b   1.000
_cell.length_c   1.000
_cell.angle_alpha   90.00
_cell.angle_beta   90.00
_cell.angle_gamma   90.00
#
_symmetry.space_group_name_H-M   'P 1'
#
loop_
_entity.id
_entity.type
_entity.pdbx_description
1 polymer ?
#
loop_
_entity_poly.entity_id
_entity_poly.type
_entity_poly.pdbx_seq_one_letter_code
_entity_poly.pdbx_strand_id
1 'polypeptide(L)'
;MIRKEAILQSPLRLLDRSIRGGLGRGHLGVIMAPAGVGKSACLVQLGLDALLRERPVLHVAIGQSVEHVSARYDALFDDLAERVDLADRRGVRQLVARRRLIWASVERAFSARGLDEAVAAFQAHLGAGPHAILVDGFDWEAAGCAATVRAIKASAARVGAELWMTARDALCRELGRGPPLASRSDDCAALVDVGILLEPHGPHARLTLVKDFERFPETDVALVLEGGSLRLPGDEDAPPSMERSPEEFTLLGSGSPGAEEEFGACAERWGVREVNFSFADRHELARTRGLVELSEDELRVGEVSGAYMKAHLHRAPPESPELRRVLQAIWHQVSAAGEVFFVGAVNPDKTAHGGTGWAVELARHWEKPVHLFDQERGRWLRWDERDWVAEEAPVITRERFAGCGTRALTEDGRAAIRALFELSFGAPRS
;
A
#
# COMPACT_ATOMS: atom_id res chain seq x y z
N MET A 1 -20.70 5.62 3.63
CA MET A 1 -19.77 5.62 2.48
C MET A 1 -18.32 5.90 2.89
N ILE A 2 -18.07 6.70 3.93
CA ILE A 2 -16.72 7.15 4.36
C ILE A 2 -15.82 6.06 4.96
N ARG A 3 -16.39 4.93 5.44
CA ARG A 3 -15.61 3.80 5.97
C ARG A 3 -14.81 3.05 4.88
N LYS A 4 -15.35 2.95 3.66
CA LYS A 4 -14.61 2.32 2.55
C LYS A 4 -13.40 3.17 2.17
N GLU A 5 -13.50 4.50 2.25
CA GLU A 5 -12.39 5.43 2.03
C GLU A 5 -11.27 5.21 3.06
N ALA A 6 -11.59 5.11 4.36
CA ALA A 6 -10.59 4.80 5.39
C ALA A 6 -9.85 3.46 5.15
N ILE A 7 -10.56 2.44 4.65
CA ILE A 7 -9.98 1.11 4.34
C ILE A 7 -9.11 1.18 3.07
N LEU A 8 -9.50 2.00 2.08
CA LEU A 8 -8.81 2.16 0.80
C LEU A 8 -7.59 3.09 0.90
N GLN A 9 -7.64 4.10 1.76
CA GLN A 9 -6.57 5.06 2.04
C GLN A 9 -5.56 4.56 3.08
N SER A 10 -5.80 3.40 3.70
CA SER A 10 -4.87 2.78 4.63
C SER A 10 -3.52 2.54 3.93
N PRO A 11 -2.40 3.10 4.43
CA PRO A 11 -1.06 2.89 3.83
C PRO A 11 -0.66 1.40 3.78
N LEU A 12 -1.28 0.58 4.64
CA LEU A 12 -1.15 -0.86 4.65
C LEU A 12 -1.70 -1.53 3.37
N ARG A 13 -2.45 -0.83 2.53
CA ARG A 13 -2.81 -1.31 1.18
C ARG A 13 -1.59 -1.50 0.28
N LEU A 14 -0.50 -0.75 0.50
CA LEU A 14 0.78 -0.99 -0.19
C LEU A 14 1.43 -2.27 0.32
N LEU A 15 1.45 -2.44 1.65
CA LEU A 15 1.98 -3.66 2.26
C LEU A 15 1.22 -4.90 1.78
N ASP A 16 -0.12 -4.89 1.84
CA ASP A 16 -0.97 -5.99 1.38
C ASP A 16 -0.73 -6.32 -0.10
N ARG A 17 -0.48 -5.33 -0.95
CA ARG A 17 -0.16 -5.54 -2.36
C ARG A 17 1.22 -6.18 -2.54
N SER A 18 2.20 -5.77 -1.73
CA SER A 18 3.54 -6.35 -1.75
C SER A 18 3.58 -7.78 -1.21
N ILE A 19 2.65 -8.17 -0.33
CA ILE A 19 2.52 -9.54 0.21
C ILE A 19 1.40 -10.36 -0.46
N ARG A 20 1.03 -10.04 -1.70
CA ARG A 20 0.06 -10.81 -2.53
C ARG A 20 -1.37 -10.90 -1.97
N GLY A 21 -1.86 -9.84 -1.35
CA GLY A 21 -3.24 -9.69 -0.88
C GLY A 21 -3.45 -9.86 0.63
N GLY A 22 -2.36 -9.96 1.41
CA GLY A 22 -2.37 -10.11 2.87
C GLY A 22 -1.47 -11.24 3.34
N LEU A 23 -1.32 -11.40 4.67
CA LEU A 23 -0.48 -12.45 5.24
C LEU A 23 -1.03 -13.86 4.95
N GLY A 24 -2.36 -14.01 4.91
CA GLY A 24 -3.02 -15.29 4.71
C GLY A 24 -3.12 -16.13 5.99
N ARG A 25 -4.15 -16.97 6.04
CA ARG A 25 -4.51 -17.73 7.25
C ARG A 25 -3.44 -18.75 7.62
N GLY A 26 -3.04 -18.77 8.89
CA GLY A 26 -2.03 -19.70 9.40
C GLY A 26 -0.58 -19.30 9.10
N HIS A 27 -0.37 -18.18 8.43
CA HIS A 27 0.96 -17.62 8.19
C HIS A 27 1.39 -16.67 9.30
N LEU A 28 2.71 -16.54 9.46
CA LEU A 28 3.39 -15.74 10.47
C LEU A 28 4.11 -14.55 9.81
N GLY A 29 3.64 -13.35 10.13
CA GLY A 29 4.28 -12.09 9.83
C GLY A 29 5.02 -11.54 11.05
N VAL A 30 6.22 -11.02 10.87
CA VAL A 30 7.02 -10.45 11.97
C VAL A 30 7.46 -9.03 11.65
N ILE A 31 7.15 -8.11 12.56
CA ILE A 31 7.61 -6.72 12.54
C ILE A 31 8.85 -6.57 13.42
N MET A 32 9.96 -6.20 12.80
CA MET A 32 11.30 -6.13 13.35
C MET A 32 11.78 -4.69 13.40
N ALA A 33 12.32 -4.25 14.54
CA ALA A 33 12.95 -2.94 14.66
C ALA A 33 13.76 -2.82 15.97
N PRO A 34 14.67 -1.84 16.06
CA PRO A 34 15.23 -1.39 17.33
C PRO A 34 14.16 -0.87 18.33
N ALA A 35 14.53 -0.75 19.61
CA ALA A 35 13.66 -0.13 20.60
C ALA A 35 13.35 1.34 20.24
N GLY A 36 12.10 1.77 20.48
CA GLY A 36 11.68 3.15 20.25
C GLY A 36 11.24 3.51 18.82
N VAL A 37 11.46 2.65 17.83
CA VAL A 37 11.17 2.94 16.41
C VAL A 37 9.67 2.84 16.04
N GLY A 38 8.82 2.27 16.91
CA GLY A 38 7.37 2.25 16.70
C GLY A 38 6.77 0.91 16.24
N LYS A 39 7.44 -0.23 16.48
CA LYS A 39 6.92 -1.59 16.19
C LYS A 39 5.49 -1.82 16.66
N SER A 40 5.21 -1.52 17.93
CA SER A 40 3.89 -1.66 18.52
C SER A 40 2.86 -0.78 17.83
N ALA A 41 3.25 0.41 17.37
CA ALA A 41 2.35 1.29 16.63
C ALA A 41 2.03 0.73 15.23
N CYS A 42 3.03 0.18 14.53
CA CYS A 42 2.82 -0.52 13.26
C CYS A 42 1.90 -1.75 13.43
N LEU A 43 2.14 -2.58 14.47
CA LEU A 43 1.29 -3.74 14.78
C LEU A 43 -0.16 -3.33 15.10
N VAL A 44 -0.34 -2.27 15.88
CA VAL A 44 -1.68 -1.73 16.21
C VAL A 44 -2.39 -1.23 14.95
N GLN A 45 -1.69 -0.60 14.01
CA GLN A 45 -2.27 -0.16 12.74
C GLN A 45 -2.74 -1.34 11.89
N LEU A 46 -1.97 -2.45 11.82
CA LEU A 46 -2.43 -3.70 11.17
C LEU A 46 -3.73 -4.21 11.80
N GLY A 47 -3.80 -4.19 13.13
CA GLY A 47 -5.01 -4.57 13.87
C GLY A 47 -6.19 -3.64 13.59
N LEU A 48 -5.96 -2.33 13.59
CA LEU A 48 -6.99 -1.33 13.33
C LEU A 48 -7.57 -1.51 11.93
N ASP A 49 -6.70 -1.73 10.95
CA ASP A 49 -7.05 -1.99 9.55
C ASP A 49 -7.93 -3.24 9.39
N ALA A 50 -7.59 -4.34 10.09
CA ALA A 50 -8.44 -5.54 10.13
C ALA A 50 -9.80 -5.27 10.81
N LEU A 51 -9.83 -4.57 11.95
CA LEU A 51 -11.06 -4.21 12.65
C LEU A 51 -11.98 -3.32 11.78
N LEU A 52 -11.39 -2.37 11.06
CA LEU A 52 -12.10 -1.52 10.10
C LEU A 52 -12.69 -2.33 8.94
N ARG A 53 -12.15 -3.51 8.60
CA ARG A 53 -12.74 -4.48 7.66
C ARG A 53 -13.74 -5.46 8.27
N GLU A 54 -14.19 -5.24 9.51
CA GLU A 54 -15.06 -6.16 10.27
C GLU A 54 -14.43 -7.51 10.59
N ARG A 55 -13.10 -7.59 10.52
CA ARG A 55 -12.38 -8.80 10.86
C ARG A 55 -12.03 -8.77 12.35
N PRO A 56 -12.50 -9.75 13.14
CA PRO A 56 -12.23 -9.80 14.58
C PRO A 56 -10.74 -9.97 14.88
N VAL A 57 -10.21 -9.22 15.86
CA VAL A 57 -8.77 -9.20 16.19
C VAL A 57 -8.54 -9.53 17.67
N LEU A 58 -7.68 -10.52 17.91
CA LEU A 58 -7.12 -10.81 19.23
C LEU A 58 -5.75 -10.13 19.35
N HIS A 59 -5.57 -9.23 20.29
CA HIS A 59 -4.28 -8.59 20.58
C HIS A 59 -3.72 -9.12 21.90
N VAL A 60 -2.68 -9.93 21.84
CA VAL A 60 -1.91 -10.42 22.98
C VAL A 60 -0.77 -9.44 23.28
N ALA A 61 -0.83 -8.80 24.44
CA ALA A 61 0.15 -7.81 24.88
C ALA A 61 0.99 -8.37 26.04
N ILE A 62 2.26 -8.65 25.78
CA ILE A 62 3.18 -9.24 26.76
C ILE A 62 3.94 -8.12 27.48
N GLY A 63 3.83 -8.05 28.80
CA GLY A 63 4.48 -7.03 29.61
C GLY A 63 3.90 -5.62 29.44
N GLN A 64 2.67 -5.50 28.91
CA GLN A 64 1.94 -4.25 28.77
C GLN A 64 0.54 -4.37 29.39
N SER A 65 -0.01 -3.26 29.87
CA SER A 65 -1.38 -3.23 30.39
C SER A 65 -2.41 -3.06 29.28
N VAL A 66 -3.65 -3.48 29.54
CA VAL A 66 -4.77 -3.33 28.61
C VAL A 66 -5.03 -1.86 28.29
N GLU A 67 -4.93 -0.99 29.30
CA GLU A 67 -5.15 0.46 29.19
C GLU A 67 -4.12 1.09 28.24
N HIS A 68 -2.85 0.69 28.35
CA HIS A 68 -1.79 1.21 27.51
C HIS A 68 -1.99 0.86 26.04
N VAL A 69 -2.38 -0.39 25.77
CA VAL A 69 -2.68 -0.85 24.40
C VAL A 69 -3.93 -0.17 23.87
N SER A 70 -5.00 -0.05 24.67
CA SER A 70 -6.23 0.63 24.24
C SER A 70 -5.98 2.09 23.90
N ALA A 71 -5.24 2.83 24.75
CA ALA A 71 -4.90 4.23 24.49
C ALA A 71 -4.13 4.40 23.17
N ARG A 72 -3.25 3.44 22.82
CA ARG A 72 -2.55 3.46 21.53
C ARG A 72 -3.50 3.26 20.34
N TYR A 73 -4.45 2.35 20.45
CA TYR A 73 -5.48 2.20 19.41
C TYR A 73 -6.35 3.46 19.28
N ASP A 74 -6.73 4.07 20.40
CA ASP A 74 -7.54 5.28 20.40
C ASP A 74 -6.80 6.44 19.72
N ALA A 75 -5.53 6.67 20.08
CA ALA A 75 -4.71 7.71 19.46
C ALA A 75 -4.52 7.51 17.95
N LEU A 76 -4.23 6.28 17.51
CA LEU A 76 -4.06 5.98 16.09
C LEU A 76 -5.39 6.02 15.31
N PHE A 77 -6.49 5.66 15.96
CA PHE A 77 -7.82 5.83 15.38
C PHE A 77 -8.18 7.30 15.20
N ASP A 78 -7.85 8.16 16.17
CA ASP A 78 -8.11 9.60 16.07
C ASP A 78 -7.31 10.25 14.95
N ASP A 79 -6.01 9.96 14.84
CA ASP A 79 -5.18 10.44 13.72
C ASP A 79 -5.75 9.99 12.36
N LEU A 80 -6.15 8.72 12.26
CA LEU A 80 -6.79 8.21 11.04
C LEU A 80 -8.12 8.91 10.75
N ALA A 81 -8.98 9.08 11.77
CA ALA A 81 -10.31 9.66 11.63
C ALA A 81 -10.26 11.15 11.26
N GLU A 82 -9.23 11.87 11.68
CA GLU A 82 -8.97 13.24 11.27
C GLU A 82 -8.50 13.31 9.82
N ARG A 83 -7.54 12.45 9.42
CA ARG A 83 -7.00 12.44 8.07
C ARG A 83 -8.05 12.16 6.99
N VAL A 84 -8.98 11.24 7.26
CA VAL A 84 -9.99 10.81 6.28
C VAL A 84 -11.34 11.51 6.45
N ASP A 85 -11.40 12.56 7.27
CA ASP A 85 -12.63 13.28 7.67
C ASP A 85 -13.81 12.32 8.00
N LEU A 86 -13.54 11.37 8.91
CA LEU A 86 -14.50 10.31 9.23
C LEU A 86 -15.74 10.87 9.93
N ALA A 87 -16.86 10.97 9.21
CA ALA A 87 -18.09 11.55 9.76
C ALA A 87 -18.68 10.76 10.96
N ASP A 88 -18.61 9.43 10.96
CA ASP A 88 -19.12 8.58 12.06
C ASP A 88 -18.00 8.03 12.96
N ARG A 89 -17.28 8.92 13.65
CA ARG A 89 -16.21 8.53 14.58
C ARG A 89 -16.73 7.64 15.70
N ARG A 90 -17.90 7.95 16.26
CA ARG A 90 -18.46 7.26 17.43
C ARG A 90 -18.91 5.83 17.08
N GLY A 91 -19.63 5.65 15.97
CA GLY A 91 -20.09 4.34 15.53
C GLY A 91 -18.93 3.43 15.15
N VAL A 92 -17.95 3.95 14.40
CA VAL A 92 -16.77 3.17 14.02
C VAL A 92 -15.91 2.81 15.24
N ARG A 93 -15.74 3.73 16.21
CA ARG A 93 -15.01 3.42 17.45
C ARG A 93 -15.68 2.32 18.26
N GLN A 94 -17.02 2.35 18.39
CA GLN A 94 -17.75 1.26 19.03
C GLN A 94 -17.61 -0.06 18.28
N LEU A 95 -17.60 -0.02 16.95
CA LEU A 95 -17.40 -1.19 16.11
C LEU A 95 -16.02 -1.84 16.34
N VAL A 96 -14.96 -1.02 16.36
CA VAL A 96 -13.58 -1.46 16.65
C VAL A 96 -13.51 -2.09 18.03
N ALA A 97 -14.07 -1.42 19.05
CA ALA A 97 -14.07 -1.92 20.42
C ALA A 97 -14.81 -3.25 20.58
N ARG A 98 -15.95 -3.42 19.88
CA ARG A 98 -16.77 -4.64 19.95
C ARG A 98 -16.18 -5.86 19.25
N ARG A 99 -15.20 -5.69 18.36
CA ARG A 99 -14.60 -6.80 17.58
C ARG A 99 -13.16 -7.11 17.99
N ARG A 100 -12.68 -6.45 19.04
CA ARG A 100 -11.32 -6.56 19.54
C ARG A 100 -11.33 -7.11 20.96
N LEU A 101 -10.45 -8.07 21.22
CA LEU A 101 -10.09 -8.47 22.58
C LEU A 101 -8.61 -8.18 22.81
N ILE A 102 -8.28 -7.55 23.93
CA ILE A 102 -6.90 -7.35 24.36
C ILE A 102 -6.64 -8.33 25.50
N TRP A 103 -5.67 -9.23 25.31
CA TRP A 103 -5.19 -10.17 26.31
C TRP A 103 -3.84 -9.70 26.83
N ALA A 104 -3.82 -9.15 28.04
CA ALA A 104 -2.57 -8.72 28.67
C ALA A 104 -1.97 -9.87 29.50
N SER A 105 -0.71 -10.21 29.22
CA SER A 105 0.09 -11.14 30.02
C SER A 105 1.15 -10.38 30.81
N VAL A 106 1.16 -10.55 32.13
CA VAL A 106 2.19 -9.96 33.00
C VAL A 106 3.51 -10.73 32.90
N GLU A 107 3.44 -12.03 32.63
CA GLU A 107 4.60 -12.89 32.46
C GLU A 107 5.22 -12.70 31.06
N ARG A 108 6.55 -12.56 31.02
CA ARG A 108 7.34 -12.46 29.77
C ARG A 108 7.39 -13.77 28.98
N ALA A 109 7.18 -14.90 29.65
CA ALA A 109 7.20 -16.22 29.03
C ALA A 109 5.82 -16.56 28.45
N PHE A 110 5.54 -16.12 27.22
CA PHE A 110 4.30 -16.46 26.53
C PHE A 110 4.44 -17.79 25.77
N SER A 111 3.46 -18.68 25.93
CA SER A 111 3.46 -20.03 25.36
C SER A 111 2.25 -20.28 24.46
N ALA A 112 2.29 -21.34 23.65
CA ALA A 112 1.16 -21.76 22.82
C ALA A 112 -0.09 -22.07 23.65
N ARG A 113 0.07 -22.59 24.88
CA ARG A 113 -1.06 -22.80 25.80
C ARG A 113 -1.72 -21.48 26.18
N GLY A 114 -0.92 -20.45 26.50
CA GLY A 114 -1.44 -19.12 26.79
C GLY A 114 -2.19 -18.51 25.59
N LEU A 115 -1.73 -18.80 24.37
CA LEU A 115 -2.47 -18.42 23.17
C LEU A 115 -3.79 -19.17 23.03
N ASP A 116 -3.79 -20.49 23.23
CA ASP A 116 -5.00 -21.31 23.14
C ASP A 116 -6.06 -20.84 24.18
N GLU A 117 -5.63 -20.48 25.40
CA GLU A 117 -6.49 -19.89 26.44
C GLU A 117 -7.06 -18.52 26.01
N ALA A 118 -6.23 -17.65 25.43
CA ALA A 118 -6.67 -16.36 24.92
C ALA A 118 -7.67 -16.48 23.76
N VAL A 119 -7.45 -17.46 22.86
CA VAL A 119 -8.36 -17.75 21.75
C VAL A 119 -9.68 -18.34 22.24
N ALA A 120 -9.66 -19.22 23.26
CA ALA A 120 -10.87 -19.73 23.86
C ALA A 120 -11.71 -18.61 24.50
N ALA A 121 -11.06 -17.69 25.23
CA ALA A 121 -11.72 -16.51 25.78
C ALA A 121 -12.29 -15.60 24.67
N PHE A 122 -11.57 -15.45 23.56
CA PHE A 122 -12.03 -14.72 22.38
C PHE A 122 -13.32 -15.31 21.80
N GLN A 123 -13.33 -16.61 21.57
CA GLN A 123 -14.47 -17.32 21.02
C GLN A 123 -15.68 -17.28 21.96
N ALA A 124 -15.46 -17.36 23.27
CA ALA A 124 -16.53 -17.21 24.26
C ALA A 124 -17.15 -15.80 24.24
N HIS A 125 -16.36 -14.76 23.99
CA HIS A 125 -16.84 -13.38 23.94
C HIS A 125 -17.55 -13.04 22.62
N LEU A 126 -17.02 -13.49 21.48
CA LEU A 126 -17.45 -13.05 20.14
C LEU A 126 -18.23 -14.10 19.35
N GLY A 127 -18.31 -15.34 19.84
CA GLY A 127 -19.00 -16.46 19.18
C GLY A 127 -18.28 -17.01 17.94
N ALA A 128 -17.15 -16.42 17.55
CA ALA A 128 -16.33 -16.83 16.41
C ALA A 128 -14.84 -16.69 16.74
N GLY A 129 -14.00 -17.42 15.99
CA GLY A 129 -12.54 -17.31 16.11
C GLY A 129 -12.00 -15.95 15.64
N PRO A 130 -10.81 -15.55 16.11
CA PRO A 130 -10.15 -14.36 15.60
C PRO A 130 -9.78 -14.55 14.12
N HIS A 131 -9.88 -13.48 13.35
CA HIS A 131 -9.35 -13.46 11.98
C HIS A 131 -7.85 -13.15 11.98
N ALA A 132 -7.40 -12.28 12.89
CA ALA A 132 -5.99 -11.97 13.09
C ALA A 132 -5.64 -12.02 14.58
N ILE A 133 -4.45 -12.54 14.87
CA ILE A 133 -3.84 -12.62 16.18
C ILE A 133 -2.57 -11.75 16.13
N LEU A 134 -2.50 -10.76 17.01
CA LEU A 134 -1.36 -9.87 17.15
C LEU A 134 -0.66 -10.20 18.46
N VAL A 135 0.66 -10.39 18.45
CA VAL A 135 1.46 -10.66 19.66
C VAL A 135 2.53 -9.59 19.78
N ASP A 136 2.37 -8.70 20.74
CA ASP A 136 3.34 -7.64 21.03
C ASP A 136 4.21 -8.01 22.25
N GLY A 137 5.53 -7.86 22.13
CA GLY A 137 6.47 -8.02 23.24
C GLY A 137 6.99 -9.45 23.47
N PHE A 138 6.89 -10.33 22.47
CA PHE A 138 7.44 -11.69 22.56
C PHE A 138 8.98 -11.67 22.67
N ASP A 139 9.52 -12.53 23.54
CA ASP A 139 10.97 -12.67 23.73
C ASP A 139 11.54 -13.71 22.75
N TRP A 140 12.10 -13.21 21.64
CA TRP A 140 12.74 -14.03 20.61
C TRP A 140 14.12 -14.54 21.02
N GLU A 141 14.71 -14.03 22.10
CA GLU A 141 16.06 -14.42 22.53
C GLU A 141 16.05 -15.59 23.53
N ALA A 142 14.88 -15.91 24.08
CA ALA A 142 14.68 -16.99 25.03
C ALA A 142 15.06 -18.37 24.45
N ALA A 143 15.59 -19.24 25.31
CA ALA A 143 15.93 -20.61 24.94
C ALA A 143 14.69 -21.38 24.46
N GLY A 144 14.79 -22.08 23.32
CA GLY A 144 13.66 -22.81 22.73
C GLY A 144 12.65 -21.92 22.00
N CYS A 145 13.03 -20.70 21.58
CA CYS A 145 12.17 -19.78 20.82
C CYS A 145 11.47 -20.49 19.66
N ALA A 146 12.23 -21.28 18.89
CA ALA A 146 11.74 -21.88 17.66
C ALA A 146 10.64 -22.92 17.92
N ALA A 147 10.77 -23.70 19.00
CA ALA A 147 9.73 -24.65 19.41
C ALA A 147 8.44 -23.91 19.83
N THR A 148 8.57 -22.85 20.62
CA THR A 148 7.45 -22.03 21.08
C THR A 148 6.75 -21.32 19.91
N VAL A 149 7.50 -20.65 19.04
CA VAL A 149 6.96 -19.96 17.85
C VAL A 149 6.27 -20.96 16.91
N ARG A 150 6.84 -22.15 16.70
CA ARG A 150 6.20 -23.21 15.90
C ARG A 150 4.88 -23.65 16.51
N ALA A 151 4.81 -23.80 17.82
CA ALA A 151 3.58 -24.17 18.52
C ALA A 151 2.51 -23.05 18.47
N ILE A 152 2.92 -21.79 18.61
CA ILE A 152 2.05 -20.61 18.46
C ILE A 152 1.51 -20.52 17.02
N LYS A 153 2.37 -20.65 16.01
CA LYS A 153 1.98 -20.67 14.59
C LYS A 153 0.98 -21.80 14.31
N ALA A 154 1.21 -22.99 14.85
CA ALA A 154 0.27 -24.11 14.74
C ALA A 154 -1.09 -23.81 15.41
N SER A 155 -1.10 -23.13 16.56
CA SER A 155 -2.34 -22.70 17.22
C SER A 155 -3.12 -21.71 16.36
N ALA A 156 -2.46 -20.67 15.83
CA ALA A 156 -3.10 -19.71 14.93
C ALA A 156 -3.65 -20.38 13.66
N ALA A 157 -2.90 -21.32 13.07
CA ALA A 157 -3.33 -22.07 11.90
C ALA A 157 -4.57 -22.94 12.17
N ARG A 158 -4.68 -23.59 13.34
CA ARG A 158 -5.85 -24.40 13.72
C ARG A 158 -7.15 -23.59 13.72
N VAL A 159 -7.09 -22.33 14.11
CA VAL A 159 -8.25 -21.44 14.12
C VAL A 159 -8.40 -20.62 12.84
N GLY A 160 -7.51 -20.85 11.86
CA GLY A 160 -7.53 -20.16 10.58
C GLY A 160 -7.28 -18.65 10.68
N ALA A 161 -6.50 -18.23 11.67
CA ALA A 161 -6.14 -16.83 11.91
C ALA A 161 -4.79 -16.49 11.29
N GLU A 162 -4.63 -15.25 10.86
CA GLU A 162 -3.33 -14.66 10.52
C GLU A 162 -2.57 -14.32 11.80
N LEU A 163 -1.25 -14.54 11.86
CA LEU A 163 -0.44 -14.30 13.05
C LEU A 163 0.60 -13.22 12.79
N TRP A 164 0.52 -12.11 13.53
CA TRP A 164 1.52 -11.04 13.50
C TRP A 164 2.24 -10.94 14.84
N MET A 165 3.57 -10.86 14.83
CA MET A 165 4.39 -10.73 16.02
C MET A 165 5.36 -9.56 15.92
N THR A 166 5.72 -8.94 17.04
CA THR A 166 6.85 -7.98 17.09
C THR A 166 8.12 -8.67 17.55
N ALA A 167 9.25 -8.28 16.96
CA ALA A 167 10.57 -8.79 17.30
C ALA A 167 11.58 -7.64 17.48
N ARG A 168 12.61 -7.90 18.28
CA ARG A 168 13.73 -6.99 18.50
C ARG A 168 15.03 -7.56 17.96
N ASP A 169 15.98 -6.65 17.69
CA ASP A 169 17.44 -6.73 17.61
C ASP A 169 18.14 -8.03 17.11
N ALA A 170 17.78 -9.23 17.55
CA ALA A 170 18.37 -10.51 17.12
C ALA A 170 17.78 -11.01 15.79
N LEU A 171 16.46 -11.13 15.71
CA LEU A 171 15.78 -11.58 14.48
C LEU A 171 15.92 -10.56 13.35
N CYS A 172 16.00 -9.26 13.70
CA CYS A 172 16.29 -8.18 12.75
C CYS A 172 17.61 -8.41 11.98
N ARG A 173 18.63 -8.96 12.65
CA ARG A 173 19.96 -9.21 12.06
C ARG A 173 20.01 -10.48 11.23
N GLU A 174 19.19 -11.48 11.56
CA GLU A 174 19.09 -12.73 10.79
C GLU A 174 18.28 -12.56 9.49
N LEU A 175 17.29 -11.66 9.49
CA LEU A 175 16.41 -11.42 8.33
C LEU A 175 16.76 -10.15 7.53
N GLY A 176 17.62 -9.24 8.04
CA GLY A 176 18.02 -7.99 7.38
C GLY A 176 19.47 -8.00 6.86
N ARG A 177 19.79 -7.16 5.87
CA ARG A 177 21.13 -7.07 5.23
C ARG A 177 22.23 -6.71 6.25
N GLY A 178 22.88 -7.73 6.82
CA GLY A 178 24.01 -7.63 7.73
C GLY A 178 24.83 -8.92 7.72
N PRO A 179 26.08 -8.92 8.23
CA PRO A 179 26.88 -10.14 8.26
C PRO A 179 26.16 -11.21 9.10
N PRO A 180 26.06 -12.46 8.60
CA PRO A 180 25.31 -13.51 9.28
C PRO A 180 25.84 -13.69 10.70
N LEU A 181 24.94 -13.71 11.68
CA LEU A 181 25.27 -14.15 13.03
C LEU A 181 25.70 -15.62 12.96
N ALA A 182 26.82 -15.94 13.58
CA ALA A 182 27.30 -17.31 13.69
C ALA A 182 26.22 -18.17 14.39
N SER A 183 25.58 -19.04 13.62
CA SER A 183 24.84 -20.25 14.01
C SER A 183 24.28 -20.25 15.43
N ARG A 184 23.07 -19.69 15.63
CA ARG A 184 22.20 -20.12 16.73
C ARG A 184 21.54 -21.43 16.32
N SER A 185 21.40 -22.38 17.24
CA SER A 185 20.87 -23.72 16.97
C SER A 185 19.36 -23.79 16.71
N ASP A 186 18.64 -22.67 16.90
CA ASP A 186 17.19 -22.56 16.77
C ASP A 186 16.86 -21.54 15.66
N ASP A 187 16.69 -22.01 14.42
CA ASP A 187 16.39 -21.16 13.25
C ASP A 187 14.94 -20.61 13.29
N CYS A 188 14.71 -19.62 14.17
CA CYS A 188 13.44 -18.90 14.28
C CYS A 188 13.09 -18.18 12.95
N ALA A 189 14.08 -17.74 12.17
CA ALA A 189 13.92 -17.12 10.85
C ALA A 189 13.23 -18.01 9.79
N ALA A 190 13.40 -19.33 9.87
CA ALA A 190 12.75 -20.28 8.95
C ALA A 190 11.23 -20.38 9.17
N LEU A 191 10.74 -20.03 10.36
CA LEU A 191 9.32 -20.11 10.71
C LEU A 191 8.53 -18.88 10.25
N VAL A 192 9.23 -17.76 10.01
CA VAL A 192 8.65 -16.48 9.56
C VAL A 192 8.29 -16.59 8.09
N ASP A 193 7.03 -16.37 7.74
CA ASP A 193 6.61 -16.34 6.34
C ASP A 193 6.83 -14.93 5.77
N VAL A 194 6.43 -13.89 6.50
CA VAL A 194 6.59 -12.48 6.08
C VAL A 194 7.43 -11.72 7.10
N GLY A 195 8.49 -11.05 6.65
CA GLY A 195 9.38 -10.26 7.50
C GLY A 195 9.34 -8.79 7.12
N ILE A 196 9.05 -7.91 8.09
CA ILE A 196 9.02 -6.46 7.91
C ILE A 196 10.04 -5.84 8.85
N LEU A 197 10.99 -5.07 8.32
CA LEU A 197 11.97 -4.30 9.09
C LEU A 197 11.56 -2.83 9.15
N LEU A 198 11.60 -2.21 10.32
CA LEU A 198 11.47 -0.76 10.49
C LEU A 198 12.86 -0.18 10.82
N GLU A 199 13.36 0.65 9.91
CA GLU A 199 14.66 1.31 10.01
C GLU A 199 14.45 2.78 10.41
N PRO A 200 15.13 3.30 11.44
CA PRO A 200 15.04 4.71 11.78
C PRO A 200 15.64 5.58 10.66
N HIS A 201 14.91 6.62 10.24
CA HIS A 201 15.30 7.58 9.21
C HIS A 201 14.95 9.00 9.67
N GLY A 202 15.87 9.65 10.39
CA GLY A 202 15.64 10.98 10.96
C GLY A 202 14.47 10.98 11.98
N PRO A 203 13.47 11.86 11.84
CA PRO A 203 12.28 11.88 12.70
C PRO A 203 11.26 10.77 12.35
N HIS A 204 11.52 9.96 11.32
CA HIS A 204 10.61 8.94 10.83
C HIS A 204 11.22 7.53 10.91
N ALA A 205 10.42 6.50 10.63
CA ALA A 205 10.92 5.14 10.41
C ALA A 205 10.47 4.59 9.06
N ARG A 206 11.41 4.09 8.27
CA ARG A 206 11.14 3.46 6.98
C ARG A 206 10.82 1.98 7.18
N LEU A 207 9.75 1.51 6.54
CA LEU A 207 9.37 0.11 6.53
C LEU A 207 10.03 -0.58 5.32
N THR A 208 10.57 -1.78 5.49
CA THR A 208 11.24 -2.54 4.44
C THR A 208 10.77 -3.98 4.54
N LEU A 209 10.26 -4.55 3.44
CA LEU A 209 9.90 -5.96 3.40
C LEU A 209 11.18 -6.76 3.18
N VAL A 210 11.56 -7.59 4.15
CA VAL A 210 12.82 -8.34 4.12
C VAL A 210 12.62 -9.83 3.83
N LYS A 211 11.38 -10.34 3.90
CA LYS A 211 11.04 -11.73 3.53
C LYS A 211 9.59 -11.82 3.06
N ASP A 212 9.35 -12.51 1.93
CA ASP A 212 8.03 -12.87 1.39
C ASP A 212 7.98 -14.38 1.06
N PHE A 213 7.55 -15.19 2.03
CA PHE A 213 7.48 -16.65 2.03
C PHE A 213 8.81 -17.35 1.70
N GLU A 214 9.17 -17.38 0.42
CA GLU A 214 10.33 -18.07 -0.18
C GLU A 214 11.18 -17.14 -1.06
N ARG A 215 10.77 -15.88 -1.27
CA ARG A 215 11.53 -14.87 -2.03
C ARG A 215 11.92 -13.71 -1.11
N PHE A 216 13.15 -13.26 -1.26
CA PHE A 216 13.55 -11.95 -0.76
C PHE A 216 12.96 -10.91 -1.71
N PRO A 217 12.18 -9.94 -1.21
CA PRO A 217 11.81 -8.78 -2.02
C PRO A 217 13.10 -8.01 -2.34
N GLU A 218 13.37 -7.77 -3.63
CA GLU A 218 14.41 -6.82 -4.05
C GLU A 218 13.95 -5.36 -3.87
N THR A 219 12.66 -5.17 -3.59
CA THR A 219 11.99 -3.87 -3.50
C THR A 219 11.72 -3.45 -2.05
N ASP A 220 12.16 -2.22 -1.73
CA ASP A 220 11.75 -1.52 -0.50
C ASP A 220 10.26 -1.14 -0.57
N VAL A 221 9.45 -1.60 0.40
CA VAL A 221 8.08 -1.09 0.57
C VAL A 221 8.18 0.29 1.20
N ALA A 222 8.31 1.33 0.38
CA ALA A 222 8.46 2.70 0.86
C ALA A 222 7.20 3.14 1.64
N LEU A 223 7.18 2.87 2.94
CA LEU A 223 6.20 3.36 3.92
C LEU A 223 6.99 4.01 5.05
N VAL A 224 6.50 5.15 5.52
CA VAL A 224 7.16 5.97 6.53
C VAL A 224 6.27 6.01 7.77
N LEU A 225 6.85 5.77 8.95
CA LEU A 225 6.19 5.91 10.24
C LEU A 225 6.59 7.26 10.85
N GLU A 226 5.63 8.18 10.92
CA GLU A 226 5.81 9.51 11.50
C GLU A 226 4.88 9.68 12.69
N GLY A 227 5.41 10.06 13.86
CA GLY A 227 4.59 10.20 15.07
C GLY A 227 3.87 8.92 15.52
N GLY A 228 4.28 7.76 15.01
CA GLY A 228 3.61 6.47 15.25
C GLY A 228 2.55 6.10 14.22
N SER A 229 2.27 6.94 13.22
CA SER A 229 1.31 6.69 12.15
C SER A 229 2.01 6.39 10.83
N LEU A 230 1.50 5.42 10.06
CA LEU A 230 2.03 5.12 8.73
C LEU A 230 1.59 6.18 7.72
N ARG A 231 2.48 6.52 6.80
CA ARG A 231 2.30 7.47 5.70
C ARG A 231 3.02 6.97 4.45
N LEU A 232 2.60 7.50 3.30
CA LEU A 232 3.36 7.37 2.08
C LEU A 232 4.61 8.28 2.15
N PRO A 233 5.75 7.88 1.57
CA PRO A 233 6.95 8.72 1.56
C PRO A 233 6.73 9.91 0.64
N GLY A 234 7.06 11.10 1.12
CA GLY A 234 7.12 12.31 0.29
C GLY A 234 8.35 12.31 -0.63
N ASP A 235 8.41 13.26 -1.56
CA ASP A 235 9.51 13.40 -2.51
C ASP A 235 10.88 13.66 -1.83
N GLU A 236 10.87 14.17 -0.59
CA GLU A 236 12.08 14.42 0.21
C GLU A 236 12.64 13.15 0.89
N ASP A 237 11.86 12.07 0.97
CA ASP A 237 12.22 10.80 1.65
C ASP A 237 12.73 9.72 0.68
N ALA A 238 12.87 10.05 -0.61
CA ALA A 238 13.39 9.13 -1.61
C ALA A 238 14.91 8.94 -1.44
N PRO A 239 15.43 7.70 -1.42
CA PRO A 239 16.87 7.48 -1.35
C PRO A 239 17.56 8.03 -2.62
N PRO A 240 18.82 8.50 -2.52
CA PRO A 240 19.62 8.84 -3.68
C PRO A 240 19.79 7.60 -4.57
N SER A 241 19.48 7.78 -5.85
CA SER A 241 19.44 6.78 -6.93
C SER A 241 20.64 5.82 -6.91
N MET A 242 20.38 4.54 -6.60
CA MET A 242 21.13 3.43 -7.20
C MET A 242 20.48 3.16 -8.55
N GLU A 243 21.28 2.97 -9.61
CA GLU A 243 20.83 2.66 -10.97
C GLU A 243 19.80 1.53 -10.96
N ARG A 244 18.50 1.86 -11.00
CA ARG A 244 17.41 0.88 -11.01
C ARG A 244 17.22 0.37 -12.42
N SER A 245 17.07 -0.93 -12.57
CA SER A 245 16.91 -1.51 -13.90
C SER A 245 15.49 -1.22 -14.43
N PRO A 246 15.31 -0.85 -15.71
CA PRO A 246 13.98 -0.55 -16.26
C PRO A 246 12.98 -1.70 -16.13
N GLU A 247 13.47 -2.95 -16.03
CA GLU A 247 12.66 -4.16 -15.92
C GLU A 247 11.94 -4.32 -14.57
N GLU A 248 12.40 -3.61 -13.54
CA GLU A 248 11.75 -3.52 -12.23
C GLU A 248 10.48 -2.65 -12.30
N PHE A 249 10.37 -1.77 -13.30
CA PHE A 249 9.26 -0.86 -13.43
C PHE A 249 8.12 -1.45 -14.26
N THR A 250 6.90 -1.02 -13.94
CA THR A 250 5.65 -1.39 -14.61
C THR A 250 4.84 -0.14 -14.91
N LEU A 251 4.67 0.14 -16.21
CA LEU A 251 3.71 1.12 -16.71
C LEU A 251 2.29 0.55 -16.58
N LEU A 252 1.40 1.34 -15.99
CA LEU A 252 -0.03 1.04 -15.87
C LEU A 252 -0.82 1.96 -16.80
N GLY A 253 -1.53 1.35 -17.74
CA GLY A 253 -2.33 2.03 -18.75
C GLY A 253 -3.74 1.47 -18.85
N SER A 254 -4.51 2.05 -19.76
CA SER A 254 -5.75 1.49 -20.27
C SER A 254 -5.61 1.06 -21.75
N GLY A 255 -4.46 1.23 -22.38
CA GLY A 255 -4.24 0.92 -23.79
C GLY A 255 -4.95 1.87 -24.77
N SER A 256 -5.29 3.08 -24.34
CA SER A 256 -5.96 4.08 -25.19
C SER A 256 -5.01 4.69 -26.25
N PRO A 257 -5.51 5.15 -27.40
CA PRO A 257 -4.71 5.88 -28.39
C PRO A 257 -4.22 7.23 -27.85
N GLY A 258 -3.10 7.72 -28.39
CA GLY A 258 -2.52 9.02 -28.03
C GLY A 258 -1.45 8.92 -26.95
N ALA A 259 -1.65 9.57 -25.80
CA ALA A 259 -0.64 9.62 -24.74
C ALA A 259 -0.25 8.22 -24.23
N GLU A 260 -1.21 7.36 -23.90
CA GLU A 260 -0.94 6.01 -23.38
C GLU A 260 -0.22 5.11 -24.40
N GLU A 261 -0.50 5.31 -25.68
CA GLU A 261 0.19 4.61 -26.77
C GLU A 261 1.69 4.95 -26.79
N GLU A 262 2.05 6.24 -26.66
CA GLU A 262 3.46 6.66 -26.59
C GLU A 262 4.13 6.22 -25.29
N PHE A 263 3.43 6.31 -24.15
CA PHE A 263 3.94 5.77 -22.88
C PHE A 263 4.26 4.28 -23.03
N GLY A 264 3.37 3.49 -23.64
CA GLY A 264 3.61 2.07 -23.87
C GLY A 264 4.72 1.78 -24.89
N ALA A 265 4.85 2.60 -25.94
CA ALA A 265 5.96 2.49 -26.90
C ALA A 265 7.32 2.78 -26.23
N CYS A 266 7.38 3.76 -25.34
CA CYS A 266 8.57 4.03 -24.53
C CYS A 266 8.82 2.89 -23.53
N ALA A 267 7.79 2.40 -22.85
CA ALA A 267 7.96 1.28 -21.93
C ALA A 267 8.55 0.05 -22.62
N GLU A 268 8.06 -0.28 -23.82
CA GLU A 268 8.61 -1.37 -24.63
C GLU A 268 10.07 -1.13 -25.03
N ARG A 269 10.41 0.08 -25.50
CA ARG A 269 11.77 0.40 -25.95
C ARG A 269 12.81 0.35 -24.81
N TRP A 270 12.43 0.73 -23.59
CA TRP A 270 13.33 0.70 -22.43
C TRP A 270 13.31 -0.63 -21.65
N GLY A 271 12.41 -1.56 -22.00
CA GLY A 271 12.28 -2.84 -21.29
C GLY A 271 11.42 -2.78 -20.02
N VAL A 272 10.68 -1.69 -19.83
CA VAL A 272 9.69 -1.53 -18.75
C VAL A 272 8.51 -2.47 -19.00
N ARG A 273 8.02 -3.10 -17.93
CA ARG A 273 6.82 -3.94 -18.00
C ARG A 273 5.61 -3.07 -18.26
N GLU A 274 4.61 -3.62 -18.93
CA GLU A 274 3.40 -2.89 -19.28
C GLU A 274 2.20 -3.72 -18.84
N VAL A 275 1.24 -3.08 -18.18
CA VAL A 275 -0.06 -3.66 -17.84
C VAL A 275 -1.15 -2.69 -18.27
N ASN A 276 -2.02 -3.13 -19.16
CA ASN A 276 -3.13 -2.35 -19.69
C ASN A 276 -4.45 -2.91 -19.19
N PHE A 277 -5.17 -2.16 -18.35
CA PHE A 277 -6.47 -2.56 -17.86
C PHE A 277 -7.55 -2.29 -18.92
N SER A 278 -8.33 -3.32 -19.25
CA SER A 278 -9.42 -3.26 -20.22
C SER A 278 -10.64 -4.04 -19.72
N PHE A 279 -11.69 -4.12 -20.52
CA PHE A 279 -12.91 -4.86 -20.22
C PHE A 279 -13.51 -5.42 -21.52
N ALA A 280 -14.37 -6.42 -21.38
CA ALA A 280 -15.08 -7.03 -22.50
C ALA A 280 -15.84 -5.96 -23.32
N ASP A 281 -15.74 -6.07 -24.65
CA ASP A 281 -16.36 -5.18 -25.64
C ASP A 281 -15.77 -3.76 -25.70
N ARG A 282 -14.57 -3.54 -25.13
CA ARG A 282 -13.86 -2.26 -25.34
C ARG A 282 -13.27 -2.21 -26.75
N HIS A 283 -13.67 -1.17 -27.49
CA HIS A 283 -13.17 -0.91 -28.84
C HIS A 283 -12.01 0.09 -28.81
N GLU A 284 -11.26 0.17 -29.92
CA GLU A 284 -10.23 1.19 -30.14
C GLU A 284 -9.03 1.15 -29.17
N LEU A 285 -8.54 -0.04 -28.82
CA LEU A 285 -7.28 -0.19 -28.09
C LEU A 285 -6.10 0.01 -29.05
N ALA A 286 -5.22 0.96 -28.72
CA ALA A 286 -3.96 1.16 -29.43
C ALA A 286 -2.87 0.19 -28.95
N ARG A 287 -2.98 -0.30 -27.71
CA ARG A 287 -2.02 -1.24 -27.13
C ARG A 287 -2.71 -2.46 -26.52
N THR A 288 -2.17 -3.64 -26.83
CA THR A 288 -2.65 -4.95 -26.34
C THR A 288 -1.60 -5.70 -25.53
N ARG A 289 -0.37 -5.17 -25.41
CA ARG A 289 0.69 -5.75 -24.58
C ARG A 289 0.30 -5.65 -23.11
N GLY A 290 0.44 -6.76 -22.37
CA GLY A 290 0.10 -6.79 -20.93
C GLY A 290 -1.37 -6.53 -20.62
N LEU A 291 -2.27 -6.85 -21.57
CA LEU A 291 -3.71 -6.64 -21.40
C LEU A 291 -4.25 -7.48 -20.24
N VAL A 292 -4.91 -6.81 -19.30
CA VAL A 292 -5.67 -7.41 -18.21
C VAL A 292 -7.13 -7.06 -18.43
N GLU A 293 -7.92 -8.03 -18.86
CA GLU A 293 -9.36 -7.87 -19.00
C GLU A 293 -10.03 -8.03 -17.64
N LEU A 294 -10.61 -6.95 -17.14
CA LEU A 294 -11.32 -6.90 -15.87
C LEU A 294 -12.68 -7.57 -16.00
N SER A 295 -12.97 -8.48 -15.08
CA SER A 295 -14.30 -9.07 -14.92
C SER A 295 -15.33 -8.03 -14.43
N GLU A 296 -16.62 -8.32 -14.60
CA GLU A 296 -17.70 -7.47 -14.07
C GLU A 296 -17.61 -7.23 -12.56
N ASP A 297 -17.12 -8.22 -11.80
CA ASP A 297 -16.93 -8.08 -10.37
C ASP A 297 -15.75 -7.17 -10.03
N GLU A 298 -14.66 -7.24 -10.79
CA GLU A 298 -13.51 -6.34 -10.64
C GLU A 298 -13.86 -4.92 -11.05
N LEU A 299 -14.58 -4.72 -12.17
CA LEU A 299 -15.07 -3.40 -12.59
C LEU A 299 -15.94 -2.75 -11.51
N ARG A 300 -16.76 -3.53 -10.81
CA ARG A 300 -17.62 -3.05 -9.71
C ARG A 300 -16.81 -2.53 -8.52
N VAL A 301 -15.58 -3.00 -8.31
CA VAL A 301 -14.70 -2.45 -7.27
C VAL A 301 -14.34 -0.99 -7.56
N GLY A 302 -14.17 -0.64 -8.83
CA GLY A 302 -13.91 0.72 -9.29
C GLY A 302 -15.18 1.56 -9.50
N GLU A 303 -16.34 1.14 -9.00
CA GLU A 303 -17.59 1.88 -9.16
C GLU A 303 -17.56 3.20 -8.38
N VAL A 304 -17.74 4.30 -9.10
CA VAL A 304 -17.71 5.65 -8.55
C VAL A 304 -19.10 6.28 -8.67
N SER A 305 -19.62 6.85 -7.57
CA SER A 305 -20.92 7.52 -7.59
C SER A 305 -20.92 8.77 -8.48
N GLY A 306 -22.01 9.02 -9.20
CA GLY A 306 -22.16 10.23 -10.02
C GLY A 306 -22.04 11.53 -9.23
N ALA A 307 -22.43 11.53 -7.95
CA ALA A 307 -22.25 12.65 -7.05
C ALA A 307 -20.77 12.94 -6.77
N TYR A 308 -19.96 11.90 -6.57
CA TYR A 308 -18.51 12.02 -6.35
C TYR A 308 -17.80 12.55 -7.61
N MET A 309 -18.17 12.05 -8.80
CA MET A 309 -17.63 12.57 -10.06
C MET A 309 -17.96 14.04 -10.27
N LYS A 310 -19.21 14.45 -10.02
CA LYS A 310 -19.65 15.85 -10.19
C LYS A 310 -18.96 16.80 -9.21
N ALA A 311 -18.63 16.33 -8.00
CA ALA A 311 -17.92 17.10 -7.00
C ALA A 311 -16.44 17.33 -7.36
N HIS A 312 -15.78 16.37 -8.03
CA HIS A 312 -14.33 16.42 -8.27
C HIS A 312 -13.93 16.79 -9.70
N LEU A 313 -14.78 16.52 -10.70
CA LEU A 313 -14.49 16.87 -12.11
C LEU A 313 -15.09 18.23 -12.52
N HIS A 314 -15.92 18.85 -11.67
CA HIS A 314 -16.69 20.06 -11.94
C HIS A 314 -17.51 20.05 -13.26
N ARG A 315 -17.66 18.87 -13.88
CA ARG A 315 -18.44 18.59 -15.09
C ARG A 315 -19.21 17.30 -14.89
N ALA A 316 -20.41 17.21 -15.48
CA ALA A 316 -21.14 15.95 -15.57
C ALA A 316 -20.64 15.20 -16.82
N PRO A 317 -19.90 14.08 -16.68
CA PRO A 317 -19.60 13.26 -17.86
C PRO A 317 -20.92 12.75 -18.47
N PRO A 318 -21.02 12.65 -19.81
CA PRO A 318 -22.21 12.09 -20.45
C PRO A 318 -22.43 10.66 -19.96
N GLU A 319 -23.63 10.32 -19.52
CA GLU A 319 -23.97 9.01 -18.96
C GLU A 319 -24.01 7.91 -20.04
N SER A 320 -22.86 7.53 -20.58
CA SER A 320 -22.75 6.31 -21.39
C SER A 320 -22.29 5.13 -20.54
N PRO A 321 -22.86 3.93 -20.73
CA PRO A 321 -22.40 2.70 -20.06
C PRO A 321 -20.91 2.42 -20.30
N GLU A 322 -20.41 2.75 -21.49
CA GLU A 322 -19.01 2.60 -21.87
C GLU A 322 -18.10 3.53 -21.07
N LEU A 323 -18.45 4.82 -20.94
CA LEU A 323 -17.66 5.77 -20.15
C LEU A 323 -17.57 5.34 -18.69
N ARG A 324 -18.64 4.77 -18.13
CA ARG A 324 -18.61 4.23 -16.77
C ARG A 324 -17.56 3.12 -16.62
N ARG A 325 -17.52 2.18 -17.56
CA ARG A 325 -16.50 1.10 -17.58
C ARG A 325 -15.09 1.63 -17.76
N VAL A 326 -14.90 2.67 -18.58
CA VAL A 326 -13.61 3.36 -18.72
C VAL A 326 -13.15 3.95 -17.39
N LEU A 327 -14.04 4.64 -16.66
CA LEU A 327 -13.70 5.22 -15.37
C LEU A 327 -13.37 4.15 -14.30
N GLN A 328 -14.07 3.01 -14.35
CA GLN A 328 -13.76 1.84 -13.52
C GLN A 328 -12.38 1.27 -13.84
N ALA A 329 -12.01 1.17 -15.12
CA ALA A 329 -10.66 0.73 -15.52
C ALA A 329 -9.57 1.71 -15.08
N ILE A 330 -9.81 3.03 -15.22
CA ILE A 330 -8.89 4.07 -14.75
C ILE A 330 -8.71 4.00 -13.22
N TRP A 331 -9.76 3.63 -12.48
CA TRP A 331 -9.65 3.41 -11.04
C TRP A 331 -8.63 2.30 -10.73
N HIS A 332 -8.66 1.18 -11.46
CA HIS A 332 -7.67 0.09 -11.27
C HIS A 332 -6.26 0.52 -11.65
N GLN A 333 -6.13 1.27 -12.76
CA GLN A 333 -4.86 1.85 -13.21
C GLN A 333 -4.25 2.74 -12.14
N VAL A 334 -4.98 3.76 -11.69
CA VAL A 334 -4.47 4.76 -10.76
C VAL A 334 -4.35 4.20 -9.37
N SER A 335 -5.25 3.31 -8.92
CA SER A 335 -5.17 2.72 -7.58
C SER A 335 -3.89 1.90 -7.46
N ALA A 336 -3.52 1.13 -8.50
CA ALA A 336 -2.33 0.30 -8.57
C ALA A 336 -1.02 1.06 -8.84
N ALA A 337 -1.07 2.34 -9.20
CA ALA A 337 0.09 3.20 -9.43
C ALA A 337 0.58 3.88 -8.14
N GLY A 338 1.89 4.11 -8.02
CA GLY A 338 2.52 4.91 -6.97
C GLY A 338 2.63 6.40 -7.34
N GLU A 339 2.71 6.72 -8.63
CA GLU A 339 2.73 8.08 -9.18
C GLU A 339 1.98 8.11 -10.52
N VAL A 340 1.54 9.30 -10.94
CA VAL A 340 0.77 9.50 -12.18
C VAL A 340 1.43 10.55 -13.05
N PHE A 341 1.71 10.16 -14.30
CA PHE A 341 2.12 11.04 -15.38
C PHE A 341 0.94 11.25 -16.32
N PHE A 342 0.57 12.51 -16.51
CA PHE A 342 -0.54 12.91 -17.35
C PHE A 342 -0.10 13.89 -18.44
N VAL A 343 -0.54 13.67 -19.68
CA VAL A 343 -0.27 14.59 -20.80
C VAL A 343 -1.56 15.20 -21.31
N GLY A 344 -1.69 16.52 -21.25
CA GLY A 344 -2.94 17.22 -21.57
C GLY A 344 -2.80 18.73 -21.48
N ALA A 345 -3.76 19.40 -20.86
CA ALA A 345 -3.77 20.83 -20.57
C ALA A 345 -4.40 21.08 -19.19
N VAL A 346 -4.12 22.23 -18.57
CA VAL A 346 -4.75 22.63 -17.31
C VAL A 346 -5.85 23.65 -17.56
N ASN A 347 -7.07 23.33 -17.13
CA ASN A 347 -8.21 24.24 -17.19
C ASN A 347 -8.06 25.42 -16.21
N PRO A 348 -8.79 26.53 -16.42
CA PRO A 348 -8.81 27.66 -15.48
C PRO A 348 -9.27 27.29 -14.06
N ASP A 349 -10.09 26.24 -13.91
CA ASP A 349 -10.54 25.69 -12.63
C ASP A 349 -9.53 24.71 -11.98
N LYS A 350 -8.31 24.63 -12.54
CA LYS A 350 -7.21 23.75 -12.14
C LYS A 350 -7.44 22.26 -12.44
N THR A 351 -8.54 21.86 -13.06
CA THR A 351 -8.75 20.46 -13.46
C THR A 351 -7.92 20.10 -14.70
N ALA A 352 -7.59 18.82 -14.84
CA ALA A 352 -6.87 18.34 -16.01
C ALA A 352 -7.82 18.16 -17.22
N HIS A 353 -7.41 18.67 -18.37
CA HIS A 353 -8.06 18.52 -19.66
C HIS A 353 -7.25 17.59 -20.56
N GLY A 354 -7.91 16.60 -21.16
CA GLY A 354 -7.28 15.55 -21.96
C GLY A 354 -7.76 14.17 -21.53
N GLY A 355 -8.25 13.36 -22.48
CA GLY A 355 -8.91 12.10 -22.14
C GLY A 355 -10.09 12.34 -21.19
N THR A 356 -10.18 11.57 -20.10
CA THR A 356 -11.23 11.76 -19.09
C THR A 356 -10.85 12.75 -17.99
N GLY A 357 -9.58 13.17 -17.86
CA GLY A 357 -9.07 13.95 -16.72
C GLY A 357 -9.16 13.25 -15.36
N TRP A 358 -9.83 12.08 -15.31
CA TRP A 358 -10.20 11.39 -14.08
C TRP A 358 -9.02 10.83 -13.34
N ALA A 359 -7.99 10.40 -14.07
CA ALA A 359 -6.79 9.86 -13.47
C ALA A 359 -6.07 10.86 -12.57
N VAL A 360 -6.05 12.14 -12.98
CA VAL A 360 -5.45 13.24 -12.20
C VAL A 360 -6.27 13.50 -10.94
N GLU A 361 -7.60 13.60 -11.05
CA GLU A 361 -8.43 13.86 -9.87
C GLU A 361 -8.41 12.69 -8.87
N LEU A 362 -8.40 11.45 -9.35
CA LEU A 362 -8.19 10.28 -8.49
C LEU A 362 -6.84 10.31 -7.78
N ALA A 363 -5.78 10.65 -8.51
CA ALA A 363 -4.43 10.70 -7.95
C ALA A 363 -4.30 11.81 -6.91
N ARG A 364 -4.87 13.00 -7.17
CA ARG A 364 -4.95 14.10 -6.21
C ARG A 364 -5.73 13.73 -4.97
N HIS A 365 -6.89 13.10 -5.14
CA HIS A 365 -7.72 12.65 -4.03
C HIS A 365 -7.04 11.56 -3.18
N TRP A 366 -6.12 10.79 -3.77
CA TRP A 366 -5.29 9.82 -3.06
C TRP A 366 -3.91 10.33 -2.68
N GLU A 367 -3.67 11.65 -2.79
CA GLU A 367 -2.41 12.30 -2.43
C GLU A 367 -1.19 11.63 -3.08
N LYS A 368 -1.36 11.14 -4.32
CA LYS A 368 -0.27 10.57 -5.10
C LYS A 368 0.45 11.69 -5.86
N PRO A 369 1.77 11.57 -6.07
CA PRO A 369 2.48 12.48 -6.95
C PRO A 369 1.83 12.51 -8.34
N VAL A 370 1.49 13.72 -8.79
CA VAL A 370 0.91 13.96 -10.12
C VAL A 370 1.82 14.93 -10.86
N HIS A 371 2.34 14.44 -11.98
CA HIS A 371 3.12 15.21 -12.94
C HIS A 371 2.29 15.36 -14.21
N LEU A 372 1.99 16.60 -14.57
CA LEU A 372 1.18 16.94 -15.73
C LEU A 372 2.03 17.71 -16.73
N PHE A 373 2.15 17.20 -17.96
CA PHE A 373 2.68 17.97 -19.07
C PHE A 373 1.55 18.73 -19.74
N ASP A 374 1.60 20.05 -19.64
CA ASP A 374 0.65 20.95 -20.28
C ASP A 374 1.15 21.24 -21.70
N GLN A 375 0.54 20.59 -22.69
CA GLN A 375 0.90 20.71 -24.11
C GLN A 375 0.53 22.08 -24.70
N GLU A 376 -0.37 22.85 -24.08
CA GLU A 376 -0.65 24.21 -24.52
C GLU A 376 0.42 25.19 -24.04
N ARG A 377 1.04 24.90 -22.89
CA ARG A 377 2.07 25.73 -22.26
C ARG A 377 3.49 25.20 -22.46
N GLY A 378 3.66 23.99 -22.99
CA GLY A 378 4.94 23.35 -23.26
C GLY A 378 5.80 23.09 -22.02
N ARG A 379 5.20 22.73 -20.88
CA ARG A 379 5.94 22.52 -19.62
C ARG A 379 5.32 21.48 -18.69
N TRP A 380 6.14 20.89 -17.84
CA TRP A 380 5.70 20.05 -16.73
C TRP A 380 5.21 20.90 -15.56
N LEU A 381 4.18 20.39 -14.90
CA LEU A 381 3.55 20.93 -13.73
C LEU A 381 3.39 19.81 -12.70
N ARG A 382 3.76 20.07 -11.45
CA ARG A 382 3.51 19.17 -10.32
C ARG A 382 2.37 19.72 -9.48
N TRP A 383 1.53 18.85 -8.93
CA TRP A 383 0.51 19.24 -7.97
C TRP A 383 1.12 19.36 -6.56
N ASP A 384 0.93 20.49 -5.87
CA ASP A 384 1.46 20.74 -4.51
C ASP A 384 0.38 20.70 -3.41
N GLU A 385 -0.71 19.98 -3.65
CA GLU A 385 -1.94 19.93 -2.83
C GLU A 385 -2.86 21.16 -2.97
N ARG A 386 -2.35 22.30 -3.46
CA ARG A 386 -3.11 23.54 -3.55
C ARG A 386 -3.15 24.14 -4.96
N ASP A 387 -2.07 24.01 -5.71
CA ASP A 387 -1.87 24.57 -7.04
C ASP A 387 -0.95 23.72 -7.92
N TRP A 388 -0.92 24.09 -9.19
CA TRP A 388 0.06 23.58 -10.14
C TRP A 388 1.33 24.42 -10.06
N VAL A 389 2.43 23.80 -9.64
CA VAL A 389 3.76 24.42 -9.63
C VAL A 389 4.57 23.94 -10.83
N ALA A 390 5.39 24.83 -11.40
CA ALA A 390 6.25 24.46 -12.51
C ALA A 390 7.31 23.44 -12.06
N GLU A 391 7.54 22.44 -12.90
CA GLU A 391 8.53 21.38 -12.70
C GLU A 391 9.41 21.32 -13.95
N GLU A 392 10.74 21.34 -13.79
CA GLU A 392 11.64 21.45 -14.96
C GLU A 392 11.93 20.09 -15.61
N ALA A 393 11.87 18.99 -14.86
CA ALA A 393 12.19 17.66 -15.36
C ALA A 393 11.75 16.56 -14.38
N PRO A 394 10.51 16.04 -14.47
CA PRO A 394 10.13 14.91 -13.64
C PRO A 394 10.87 13.64 -14.07
N VAL A 395 11.07 12.73 -13.11
CA VAL A 395 11.63 11.39 -13.33
C VAL A 395 10.70 10.35 -12.72
N ILE A 396 10.73 9.13 -13.26
CA ILE A 396 9.94 8.00 -12.76
C ILE A 396 10.62 7.48 -11.49
N THR A 397 9.95 7.64 -10.35
CA THR A 397 10.49 7.31 -9.02
C THR A 397 9.89 6.03 -8.44
N ARG A 398 8.69 5.64 -8.90
CA ARG A 398 7.90 4.53 -8.35
C ARG A 398 7.90 3.37 -9.35
N GLU A 399 8.16 2.16 -8.84
CA GLU A 399 8.18 0.93 -9.65
C GLU A 399 6.89 0.69 -10.44
N ARG A 400 5.75 1.20 -9.95
CA ARG A 400 4.48 1.14 -10.67
C ARG A 400 4.01 2.56 -10.87
N PHE A 401 3.89 3.00 -12.11
CA PHE A 401 3.45 4.35 -12.44
C PHE A 401 2.35 4.30 -13.50
N ALA A 402 1.43 5.27 -13.46
CA ALA A 402 0.39 5.38 -14.48
C ALA A 402 0.82 6.39 -15.54
N GLY A 403 0.76 5.98 -16.81
CA GLY A 403 0.83 6.90 -17.95
C GLY A 403 -0.57 7.09 -18.51
N CYS A 404 -1.05 8.32 -18.58
CA CYS A 404 -2.38 8.64 -19.07
C CYS A 404 -2.42 10.03 -19.73
N GLY A 405 -3.51 10.38 -20.40
CA GLY A 405 -3.61 11.70 -21.01
C GLY A 405 -4.58 11.79 -22.17
N THR A 406 -4.33 12.79 -23.01
CA THR A 406 -5.11 13.08 -24.20
C THR A 406 -4.95 12.02 -25.29
N ARG A 407 -6.02 11.85 -26.08
CA ARG A 407 -5.98 11.11 -27.35
C ARG A 407 -5.34 11.93 -28.47
N ALA A 408 -5.42 13.25 -28.38
CA ALA A 408 -4.81 14.18 -29.34
C ALA A 408 -3.41 14.59 -28.85
N LEU A 409 -2.47 13.65 -28.88
CA LEU A 409 -1.09 13.88 -28.45
C LEU A 409 -0.34 14.74 -29.49
N THR A 410 0.26 15.86 -29.06
CA THR A 410 1.10 16.71 -29.89
C THR A 410 2.53 16.16 -29.96
N GLU A 411 3.34 16.66 -30.89
CA GLU A 411 4.76 16.26 -30.95
C GLU A 411 5.53 16.70 -29.70
N ASP A 412 5.19 17.86 -29.12
CA ASP A 412 5.78 18.31 -27.85
C ASP A 412 5.42 17.36 -26.70
N GLY A 413 4.16 16.90 -26.64
CA GLY A 413 3.74 15.89 -25.66
C GLY A 413 4.47 14.56 -25.86
N ARG A 414 4.68 14.14 -27.12
CA ARG A 414 5.46 12.95 -27.45
C ARG A 414 6.92 13.08 -27.02
N ALA A 415 7.53 14.22 -27.30
CA ALA A 415 8.90 14.53 -26.89
C ALA A 415 9.05 14.54 -25.36
N ALA A 416 8.08 15.10 -24.64
CA ALA A 416 8.06 15.12 -23.19
C ALA A 416 8.02 13.71 -22.58
N ILE A 417 7.21 12.80 -23.14
CA ILE A 417 7.17 11.40 -22.69
C ILE A 417 8.53 10.72 -22.93
N ARG A 418 9.14 10.92 -24.09
CA ARG A 418 10.46 10.33 -24.39
C ARG A 418 11.55 10.85 -23.46
N ALA A 419 11.57 12.16 -23.23
CA ALA A 419 12.51 12.80 -22.33
C ALA A 419 12.36 12.27 -20.89
N LEU A 420 11.12 12.05 -20.43
CA LEU A 420 10.85 11.43 -19.13
C LEU A 420 11.52 10.06 -19.01
N PHE A 421 11.37 9.17 -20.00
CA PHE A 421 12.01 7.85 -19.97
C PHE A 421 13.53 7.93 -20.07
N GLU A 422 14.06 8.80 -20.92
CA GLU A 422 15.50 9.00 -21.07
C GLU A 422 16.16 9.53 -19.79
N LEU A 423 15.52 10.50 -19.12
CA LEU A 423 15.97 11.02 -17.83
C LEU A 423 15.88 9.98 -16.71
N SER A 424 14.87 9.09 -16.76
CA SER A 424 14.64 8.10 -15.71
C SER A 424 15.54 6.86 -15.84
N PHE A 425 15.84 6.44 -17.07
CA PHE A 425 16.45 5.13 -17.35
C PHE A 425 17.70 5.20 -18.23
N GLY A 426 18.10 6.38 -18.71
CA GLY A 426 19.21 6.55 -19.63
C GLY A 426 18.86 6.19 -21.08
N ALA A 427 19.88 5.83 -21.87
CA ALA A 427 19.71 5.55 -23.30
C ALA A 427 18.82 4.30 -23.54
N PRO A 428 17.99 4.30 -24.60
CA PRO A 428 17.16 3.15 -24.94
C PRO A 428 18.02 1.93 -25.26
N ARG A 429 17.49 0.73 -24.99
CA ARG A 429 18.15 -0.53 -25.35
C ARG A 429 18.20 -0.65 -26.88
N SER A 430 19.39 -0.96 -27.40
CA SER A 430 19.70 -1.17 -28.83
C SER A 430 19.16 -2.48 -29.37
#